data_AF-A0A3M1JUR9-F1
#
_entry.id   AF-A0A3M1JUR9-F1
#
_cell.length_a   1.000
_cell.length_b   1.000
_cell.length_c   1.000
_cell.angle_alpha   90.00
_cell.angle_beta   90.00
_cell.angle_gamma   90.00
#
_symmetry.space_group_name_H-M   'P 1'
#
loop_
_entity.id
_entity.type
_entity.pdbx_description
1 polymer ?
#
loop_
_entity_poly.entity_id
_entity_poly.type
_entity_poly.pdbx_seq_one_letter_code
_entity_poly.pdbx_strand_id
1 'polypeptide(L)'
;MNSPIPEKAIPCLDKGFIRLVDSMGGDEAIVQAARVSYGKGTTKTSQDRGLIRYLMRHRHTTPFEMVELKFHCKMPIFVARQWVRHRTANINEYSLRYSEARDDFYIPDPEHIQFQSKLNKQGRRGEVPPELKQRVVEIFERMSRESFALYSEMNSAGIARELARAILPVNIYTEWYWKNDLHNILHFLHLRMDSHAQYEIRVYAEAMAGIVKSIAPVAYEAFQDYVVKGLRFSQIEQDIFRQKLSPEMIADLREDVVYRIVASLQAAKPRPETELYALYRKNGGTDEEGEFLLKWNSGELEPGNIRELREFRDKLDRIAPSTSPD
;
A
#
# COMPACT_ATOMS: atom_id res chain seq x y z
N MET A 1 21.63 23.96 -15.08
CA MET A 1 20.68 23.37 -16.05
C MET A 1 19.99 22.22 -15.36
N ASN A 2 18.65 22.24 -15.27
CA ASN A 2 17.89 21.11 -14.73
C ASN A 2 18.16 19.87 -15.59
N SER A 3 18.58 18.76 -14.97
CA SER A 3 18.63 17.49 -15.69
C SER A 3 17.22 17.14 -16.17
N PRO A 4 17.00 16.88 -17.47
CA PRO A 4 15.67 16.57 -17.98
C PRO A 4 15.12 15.31 -17.31
N ILE A 5 13.82 15.31 -17.02
CA ILE A 5 13.13 14.12 -16.52
C ILE A 5 13.20 13.04 -17.61
N PRO A 6 13.68 11.82 -17.30
CA PRO A 6 13.79 10.77 -18.30
C PRO A 6 12.43 10.38 -18.88
N GLU A 7 12.41 9.91 -20.13
CA GLU A 7 11.20 9.39 -20.76
C GLU A 7 10.59 8.24 -19.92
N LYS A 8 9.25 8.19 -19.83
CA LYS A 8 8.47 7.24 -19.02
C LYS A 8 8.66 7.34 -17.50
N ALA A 9 9.37 8.35 -17.00
CA ALA A 9 9.40 8.64 -15.57
C ALA A 9 8.10 9.33 -15.13
N ILE A 10 7.65 9.03 -13.91
CA ILE A 10 6.57 9.75 -13.24
C ILE A 10 7.20 10.90 -12.46
N PRO A 11 6.88 12.17 -12.77
CA PRO A 11 7.38 13.32 -12.02
C PRO A 11 6.93 13.29 -10.55
N CYS A 12 7.82 13.69 -9.65
CA CYS A 12 7.56 13.78 -8.22
C CYS A 12 8.11 15.10 -7.67
N LEU A 13 7.32 15.81 -6.87
CA LEU A 13 7.69 17.14 -6.34
C LEU A 13 8.02 18.12 -7.48
N ASP A 14 8.91 19.09 -7.24
CA ASP A 14 9.29 20.12 -8.21
C ASP A 14 10.26 19.61 -9.31
N LYS A 15 11.19 18.71 -8.97
CA LYS A 15 12.28 18.27 -9.87
C LYS A 15 12.62 16.79 -9.78
N GLY A 16 11.94 16.04 -8.91
CA GLY A 16 12.17 14.62 -8.69
C GLY A 16 11.40 13.73 -9.65
N PHE A 17 11.67 12.44 -9.59
CA PHE A 17 10.92 11.45 -10.35
C PHE A 17 11.11 10.04 -9.80
N ILE A 18 10.22 9.14 -10.22
CA ILE A 18 10.41 7.69 -10.15
C ILE A 18 10.22 7.10 -11.54
N ARG A 19 11.10 6.18 -11.94
CA ARG A 19 11.02 5.48 -13.22
C ARG A 19 11.22 3.99 -13.00
N LEU A 20 10.33 3.17 -13.55
CA LEU A 20 10.57 1.73 -13.65
C LEU A 20 11.69 1.50 -14.66
N VAL A 21 12.76 0.88 -14.21
CA VAL A 21 13.91 0.52 -15.05
C VAL A 21 13.73 -0.89 -15.59
N ASP A 22 13.26 -1.79 -14.73
CA ASP A 22 13.16 -3.21 -15.02
C ASP A 22 12.19 -3.87 -14.04
N SER A 23 11.56 -4.96 -14.45
CA SER A 23 10.68 -5.77 -13.62
C SER A 23 10.78 -7.23 -14.02
N MET A 24 10.75 -8.13 -13.04
CA MET A 24 10.73 -9.56 -13.25
C MET A 24 9.46 -10.14 -12.65
N GLY A 25 8.66 -10.82 -13.47
CA GLY A 25 7.39 -11.44 -13.07
C GLY A 25 6.22 -10.47 -12.95
N GLY A 26 5.18 -10.95 -12.28
CA GLY A 26 3.87 -10.34 -12.13
C GLY A 26 2.98 -11.28 -11.32
N ASP A 27 1.66 -11.13 -11.42
CA ASP A 27 0.72 -12.01 -10.74
C ASP A 27 0.93 -13.51 -11.08
N GLU A 28 1.32 -13.80 -12.32
CA GLU A 28 1.61 -15.16 -12.80
C GLU A 28 2.82 -15.79 -12.10
N ALA A 29 3.85 -15.00 -11.79
CA ALA A 29 5.04 -15.48 -11.08
C ALA A 29 4.71 -15.87 -9.64
N ILE A 30 3.83 -15.10 -8.97
CA ILE A 30 3.32 -15.40 -7.63
C ILE A 30 2.60 -16.75 -7.64
N VAL A 31 1.71 -16.95 -8.61
CA VAL A 31 0.92 -18.17 -8.76
C VAL A 31 1.80 -19.37 -9.09
N GLN A 32 2.73 -19.22 -10.01
CA GLN A 32 3.69 -20.26 -10.37
C GLN A 32 4.49 -20.69 -9.15
N ALA A 33 5.06 -19.75 -8.42
CA ALA A 33 5.85 -20.01 -7.22
C ALA A 33 5.03 -20.73 -6.15
N ALA A 34 3.80 -20.27 -5.90
CA ALA A 34 2.90 -20.90 -4.94
C ALA A 34 2.54 -22.34 -5.34
N ARG A 35 2.32 -22.60 -6.64
CA ARG A 35 1.92 -23.93 -7.16
C ARG A 35 3.03 -24.97 -7.14
N VAL A 36 4.31 -24.58 -7.13
CA VAL A 36 5.42 -25.54 -6.94
C VAL A 36 5.23 -26.32 -5.63
N SER A 37 4.70 -25.67 -4.60
CA SER A 37 4.36 -26.30 -3.32
C SER A 37 3.14 -27.23 -3.39
N TYR A 38 2.30 -27.15 -4.43
CA TYR A 38 1.05 -27.91 -4.57
C TYR A 38 1.07 -28.98 -5.69
N GLY A 39 2.15 -29.09 -6.47
CA GLY A 39 2.25 -30.07 -7.57
C GLY A 39 1.41 -29.71 -8.81
N LYS A 40 1.44 -30.56 -9.85
CA LYS A 40 0.72 -30.37 -11.13
C LYS A 40 -0.81 -30.43 -10.94
N GLY A 41 -1.42 -29.33 -10.48
CA GLY A 41 -2.86 -29.27 -10.25
C GLY A 41 -3.44 -27.89 -10.54
N THR A 42 -4.19 -27.81 -11.64
CA THR A 42 -5.13 -26.74 -12.05
C THR A 42 -4.54 -25.44 -12.60
N THR A 43 -5.01 -25.04 -13.79
CA THR A 43 -4.49 -23.94 -14.64
C THR A 43 -5.54 -22.87 -14.98
N LYS A 44 -6.66 -22.78 -14.24
CA LYS A 44 -7.72 -21.79 -14.56
C LYS A 44 -7.43 -20.43 -13.94
N THR A 45 -7.55 -19.36 -14.72
CA THR A 45 -7.30 -17.95 -14.30
C THR A 45 -8.17 -17.48 -13.13
N SER A 46 -9.43 -17.94 -13.01
CA SER A 46 -10.28 -17.61 -11.84
C SER A 46 -9.76 -18.22 -10.53
N GLN A 47 -9.00 -19.32 -10.60
CA GLN A 47 -8.32 -19.91 -9.45
C GLN A 47 -7.06 -19.13 -9.08
N ASP A 48 -6.40 -18.49 -10.05
CA ASP A 48 -5.18 -17.70 -9.84
C ASP A 48 -5.45 -16.48 -8.96
N ARG A 49 -6.49 -15.70 -9.30
CA ARG A 49 -6.90 -14.56 -8.46
C ARG A 49 -7.28 -14.99 -7.05
N GLY A 50 -8.05 -16.08 -6.93
CA GLY A 50 -8.43 -16.65 -5.64
C GLY A 50 -7.22 -17.09 -4.81
N LEU A 51 -6.18 -17.65 -5.47
CA LEU A 51 -4.94 -18.06 -4.83
C LEU A 51 -4.14 -16.86 -4.32
N ILE A 52 -3.88 -15.84 -5.14
CA ILE A 52 -3.13 -14.64 -4.72
C ILE A 52 -3.79 -13.97 -3.52
N ARG A 53 -5.12 -13.80 -3.58
CA ARG A 53 -5.91 -13.24 -2.48
C ARG A 53 -5.80 -14.08 -1.21
N TYR A 54 -5.90 -15.40 -1.34
CA TYR A 54 -5.72 -16.32 -0.22
C TYR A 54 -4.33 -16.17 0.41
N LEU A 55 -3.26 -16.12 -0.39
CA LEU A 55 -1.89 -15.96 0.08
C LEU A 55 -1.70 -14.65 0.85
N MET A 56 -2.19 -13.52 0.30
CA MET A 56 -2.11 -12.21 0.96
C MET A 56 -2.84 -12.21 2.31
N ARG A 57 -4.08 -12.71 2.34
CA ARG A 57 -4.92 -12.76 3.53
C ARG A 57 -4.31 -13.61 4.66
N HIS A 58 -3.61 -14.67 4.29
CA HIS A 58 -2.94 -15.58 5.25
C HIS A 58 -1.47 -15.25 5.48
N ARG A 59 -0.98 -14.12 4.92
CA ARG A 59 0.41 -13.68 5.05
C ARG A 59 1.42 -14.74 4.59
N HIS A 60 1.08 -15.49 3.55
CA HIS A 60 2.02 -16.35 2.84
C HIS A 60 2.82 -15.48 1.87
N THR A 61 3.90 -14.88 2.36
CA THR A 61 4.61 -13.78 1.68
C THR A 61 5.61 -14.25 0.63
N THR A 62 6.22 -15.43 0.81
CA THR A 62 7.33 -15.89 -0.05
C THR A 62 7.00 -15.99 -1.54
N PRO A 63 5.77 -16.33 -2.00
CA PRO A 63 5.45 -16.26 -3.43
C PRO A 63 5.48 -14.84 -4.00
N PHE A 64 5.21 -13.81 -3.19
CA PHE A 64 5.29 -12.42 -3.62
C PHE A 64 6.75 -11.95 -3.77
N GLU A 65 7.70 -12.59 -3.09
CA GLU A 65 9.14 -12.27 -3.22
C GLU A 65 9.71 -12.68 -4.59
N MET A 66 8.97 -13.45 -5.38
CA MET A 66 9.36 -13.88 -6.73
C MET A 66 9.10 -12.82 -7.82
N VAL A 67 8.48 -11.71 -7.44
CA VAL A 67 8.30 -10.53 -8.30
C VAL A 67 9.28 -9.46 -7.85
N GLU A 68 10.13 -8.99 -8.76
CA GLU A 68 11.18 -8.00 -8.46
C GLU A 68 10.99 -6.74 -9.31
N LEU A 69 11.19 -5.56 -8.72
CA LEU A 69 11.12 -4.28 -9.43
C LEU A 69 12.38 -3.46 -9.15
N LYS A 70 12.92 -2.85 -10.22
CA LYS A 70 14.07 -1.96 -10.17
C LYS A 70 13.64 -0.57 -10.59
N PHE A 71 13.85 0.41 -9.71
CA PHE A 71 13.50 1.79 -9.95
C PHE A 71 14.75 2.65 -10.07
N HIS A 72 14.68 3.68 -10.92
CA HIS A 72 15.58 4.82 -10.91
C HIS A 72 14.80 5.99 -10.34
N CYS A 73 15.27 6.51 -9.21
CA CYS A 73 14.59 7.58 -8.50
C CYS A 73 15.52 8.77 -8.37
N LYS A 74 14.94 9.96 -8.47
CA LYS A 74 15.57 11.22 -8.11
C LYS A 74 14.74 11.87 -7.02
N MET A 75 15.33 12.12 -5.85
CA MET A 75 14.65 12.70 -4.69
C MET A 75 15.57 13.54 -3.81
N PRO A 76 15.04 14.38 -2.91
CA PRO A 76 15.86 15.09 -1.94
C PRO A 76 16.53 14.14 -0.93
N ILE A 77 17.72 14.48 -0.44
CA ILE A 77 18.44 13.66 0.55
C ILE A 77 17.57 13.37 1.79
N PHE A 78 16.78 14.31 2.30
CA PHE A 78 15.91 14.06 3.46
C PHE A 78 14.81 13.02 3.19
N VAL A 79 14.37 12.86 1.94
CA VAL A 79 13.46 11.78 1.50
C VAL A 79 14.23 10.47 1.39
N ALA A 80 15.40 10.47 0.76
CA ALA A 80 16.26 9.30 0.64
C ALA A 80 16.62 8.69 2.01
N ARG A 81 16.88 9.53 3.03
CA ARG A 81 17.17 9.09 4.40
C ARG A 81 16.00 8.36 5.09
N GLN A 82 14.75 8.61 4.70
CA GLN A 82 13.59 7.86 5.18
C GLN A 82 13.41 6.57 4.39
N TRP A 83 13.68 6.61 3.10
CA TRP A 83 13.52 5.48 2.19
C TRP A 83 14.59 4.40 2.42
N VAL A 84 15.85 4.78 2.69
CA VAL A 84 16.96 3.84 2.95
C VAL A 84 16.76 2.98 4.21
N ARG A 85 15.81 3.35 5.08
CA ARG A 85 15.44 2.54 6.26
C ARG A 85 14.77 1.21 5.91
N HIS A 86 14.34 1.05 4.66
CA HIS A 86 13.79 -0.19 4.11
C HIS A 86 14.93 -1.12 3.65
N ARG A 87 15.51 -1.80 4.64
CA ARG A 87 16.80 -2.52 4.57
C ARG A 87 16.84 -3.76 3.66
N THR A 88 15.69 -4.24 3.22
CA THR A 88 15.58 -5.42 2.34
C THR A 88 15.92 -5.12 0.89
N ALA A 89 15.93 -3.83 0.50
CA ALA A 89 16.25 -3.40 -0.85
C ALA A 89 17.76 -3.38 -1.14
N ASN A 90 18.10 -3.54 -2.42
CA ASN A 90 19.43 -3.23 -2.95
C ASN A 90 19.45 -1.80 -3.49
N ILE A 91 20.46 -1.03 -3.09
CA ILE A 91 20.56 0.41 -3.37
C ILE A 91 21.92 0.75 -3.95
N ASN A 92 21.95 1.57 -5.00
CA ASN A 92 23.15 2.23 -5.48
C ASN A 92 22.85 3.71 -5.72
N GLU A 93 23.48 4.58 -4.93
CA GLU A 93 23.22 6.02 -4.89
C GLU A 93 24.36 6.82 -5.52
N TYR A 94 24.01 7.92 -6.17
CA TYR A 94 24.97 8.91 -6.68
C TYR A 94 25.86 9.45 -5.56
N SER A 95 27.16 9.18 -5.67
CA SER A 95 28.13 9.55 -4.65
C SER A 95 28.75 10.91 -4.90
N LEU A 96 28.45 11.86 -4.01
CA LEU A 96 29.11 13.17 -3.95
C LEU A 96 30.59 13.11 -3.48
N ARG A 97 31.15 11.92 -3.21
CA ARG A 97 32.60 11.75 -2.98
C ARG A 97 33.36 11.71 -4.29
N TYR A 98 32.76 11.05 -5.29
CA TYR A 98 33.38 10.82 -6.58
C TYR A 98 32.98 11.88 -7.60
N SER A 99 31.76 12.38 -7.49
CA SER A 99 31.18 13.30 -8.46
C SER A 99 30.87 14.66 -7.84
N GLU A 100 30.79 15.68 -8.68
CA GLU A 100 30.38 17.01 -8.24
C GLU A 100 28.88 17.05 -7.95
N ALA A 101 28.52 17.88 -6.97
CA ALA A 101 27.12 18.15 -6.67
C ALA A 101 26.50 18.97 -7.81
N ARG A 102 25.23 18.71 -8.08
CA ARG A 102 24.44 19.48 -9.04
C ARG A 102 23.68 20.56 -8.29
N ASP A 103 23.53 21.73 -8.91
CA ASP A 103 22.67 22.81 -8.41
C ASP A 103 21.21 22.43 -8.59
N ASP A 104 20.74 21.51 -7.76
CA ASP A 104 19.46 20.82 -7.91
C ASP A 104 18.87 20.57 -6.52
N PHE A 105 18.03 21.50 -6.08
CA PHE A 105 17.44 21.51 -4.75
C PHE A 105 15.92 21.49 -4.81
N TYR A 106 15.31 20.79 -3.85
CA TYR A 106 13.87 20.83 -3.61
C TYR A 106 13.45 22.17 -3.04
N ILE A 107 12.47 22.77 -3.72
CA ILE A 107 11.71 23.92 -3.27
C ILE A 107 10.26 23.45 -3.02
N PRO A 108 9.70 23.66 -1.82
CA PRO A 108 8.35 23.19 -1.51
C PRO A 108 7.29 23.99 -2.27
N ASP A 109 6.27 23.28 -2.74
CA ASP A 109 5.05 23.90 -3.26
C ASP A 109 4.32 24.66 -2.13
N PRO A 110 3.96 25.94 -2.31
CA PRO A 110 3.16 26.71 -1.35
C PRO A 110 1.87 26.02 -0.87
N GLU A 111 1.22 25.18 -1.67
CA GLU A 111 0.03 24.42 -1.27
C GLU A 111 0.32 23.43 -0.13
N HIS A 112 1.57 23.01 -0.04
CA HIS A 112 2.05 21.98 0.88
C HIS A 112 2.77 22.56 2.10
N ILE A 113 2.93 23.88 2.18
CA ILE A 113 3.42 24.58 3.36
C ILE A 113 2.28 24.74 4.36
N GLN A 114 2.40 24.05 5.50
CA GLN A 114 1.39 23.99 6.56
C GLN A 114 2.06 24.07 7.94
N PHE A 115 1.29 24.44 8.97
CA PHE A 115 1.78 24.43 10.34
C PHE A 115 2.00 22.99 10.85
N GLN A 116 2.72 22.86 11.96
CA GLN A 116 2.90 21.58 12.66
C GLN A 116 1.56 21.08 13.21
N SER A 117 1.23 19.81 12.96
CA SER A 117 0.03 19.21 13.55
C SER A 117 0.21 19.00 15.06
N LYS A 118 -0.81 19.39 15.84
CA LYS A 118 -0.87 19.16 17.29
C LYS A 118 -1.20 17.71 17.66
N LEU A 119 -1.89 16.98 16.77
CA LEU A 119 -2.30 15.59 16.98
C LEU A 119 -1.26 14.60 16.45
N ASN A 120 -0.71 14.88 15.26
CA ASN A 120 0.33 14.08 14.66
C ASN A 120 1.65 14.86 14.71
N LYS A 121 2.50 14.56 15.69
CA LYS A 121 3.80 15.23 15.85
C LYS A 121 4.77 15.00 14.67
N GLN A 122 4.46 14.08 13.76
CA GLN A 122 5.23 13.80 12.53
C GLN A 122 4.63 14.45 11.28
N GLY A 123 3.44 15.05 11.40
CA GLY A 123 2.67 15.56 10.27
C GLY A 123 2.44 17.07 10.34
N ARG A 124 2.02 17.60 9.20
CA ARG A 124 1.63 18.99 9.03
C ARG A 124 0.10 19.12 8.97
N ARG A 125 -0.45 20.18 9.55
CA ARG A 125 -1.89 20.51 9.57
C ARG A 125 -2.06 21.99 9.87
N GLY A 126 -3.03 22.61 9.20
CA GLY A 126 -3.42 24.00 9.42
C GLY A 126 -2.89 24.92 8.33
N GLU A 127 -3.60 26.01 8.13
CA GLU A 127 -3.34 26.98 7.07
C GLU A 127 -2.28 27.98 7.49
N VAL A 128 -1.31 28.20 6.61
CA VAL A 128 -0.24 29.21 6.77
C VAL A 128 -0.59 30.40 5.88
N PRO A 129 -0.51 31.65 6.38
CA PRO A 129 -0.79 32.85 5.57
C PRO A 129 0.07 32.90 4.30
N PRO A 130 -0.46 33.37 3.16
CA PRO A 130 0.26 33.44 1.90
C PRO A 130 1.63 34.13 1.99
N GLU A 131 1.74 35.22 2.76
CA GLU A 131 2.99 35.97 2.94
C GLU A 131 4.06 35.12 3.62
N LEU A 132 3.66 34.31 4.61
CA LEU A 132 4.57 33.42 5.31
C LEU A 132 4.96 32.23 4.43
N LYS A 133 4.05 31.70 3.61
CA LYS A 133 4.38 30.66 2.62
C LYS A 133 5.42 31.15 1.62
N GLN A 134 5.22 32.35 1.07
CA GLN A 134 6.18 32.97 0.16
C GLN A 134 7.54 33.16 0.84
N ARG A 135 7.53 33.62 2.09
CA ARG A 135 8.76 33.78 2.87
C ARG A 135 9.51 32.46 3.08
N VAL A 136 8.79 31.35 3.30
CA VAL A 136 9.39 30.02 3.42
C VAL A 136 10.07 29.63 2.10
N VAL A 137 9.40 29.82 0.96
CA VAL A 137 9.99 29.54 -0.37
C VAL A 137 11.28 30.34 -0.59
N GLU A 138 11.26 31.66 -0.32
CA GLU A 138 12.45 32.52 -0.41
C GLU A 138 13.62 32.04 0.45
N ILE A 139 13.32 31.53 1.66
CA ILE A 139 14.34 30.98 2.56
C ILE A 139 14.98 29.72 1.96
N PHE A 140 14.17 28.82 1.41
CA PHE A 140 14.66 27.62 0.71
C PHE A 140 15.55 28.00 -0.47
N GLU A 141 15.08 28.89 -1.35
CA GLU A 141 15.83 29.33 -2.53
C GLU A 141 17.14 30.03 -2.16
N ARG A 142 17.10 30.95 -1.18
CA ARG A 142 18.28 31.68 -0.73
C ARG A 142 19.34 30.73 -0.17
N MET A 143 18.96 29.84 0.74
CA MET A 143 19.90 28.90 1.34
C MET A 143 20.45 27.93 0.28
N SER A 144 19.65 27.51 -0.69
CA SER A 144 20.11 26.61 -1.76
C SER A 144 21.16 27.29 -2.62
N ARG A 145 20.91 28.53 -3.05
CA ARG A 145 21.86 29.33 -3.83
C ARG A 145 23.15 29.62 -3.07
N GLU A 146 23.06 30.08 -1.82
CA GLU A 146 24.23 30.45 -1.01
C GLU A 146 25.10 29.23 -0.68
N SER A 147 24.49 28.12 -0.24
CA SER A 147 25.24 26.89 0.06
C SER A 147 25.90 26.29 -1.18
N PHE A 148 25.25 26.34 -2.35
CA PHE A 148 25.86 25.88 -3.59
C PHE A 148 27.03 26.77 -4.03
N ALA A 149 26.90 28.10 -3.92
CA ALA A 149 27.98 29.03 -4.25
C ALA A 149 29.24 28.78 -3.39
N LEU A 150 29.08 28.62 -2.07
CA LEU A 150 30.17 28.27 -1.15
C LEU A 150 30.78 26.89 -1.47
N TYR A 151 29.94 25.92 -1.83
CA TYR A 151 30.41 24.60 -2.27
C TYR A 151 31.25 24.71 -3.55
N SER A 152 30.78 25.46 -4.55
CA SER A 152 31.49 25.69 -5.80
C SER A 152 32.82 26.42 -5.59
N GLU A 153 32.88 27.38 -4.67
CA GLU A 153 34.11 28.05 -4.27
C GLU A 153 35.13 27.05 -3.70
N MET A 154 34.74 26.25 -2.71
CA MET A 154 35.60 25.22 -2.12
C MET A 154 36.06 24.19 -3.17
N ASN A 155 35.16 23.73 -4.03
CA ASN A 155 35.49 22.77 -5.09
C ASN A 155 36.47 23.37 -6.10
N SER A 156 36.28 24.63 -6.49
CA SER A 156 37.19 25.35 -7.40
C SER A 156 38.56 25.62 -6.78
N ALA A 157 38.62 25.77 -5.45
CA ALA A 157 39.87 25.86 -4.70
C ALA A 157 40.59 24.51 -4.50
N GLY A 158 40.06 23.41 -5.03
CA GLY A 158 40.66 22.08 -4.94
C GLY A 158 40.45 21.35 -3.61
N ILE A 159 39.52 21.82 -2.77
CA ILE A 159 39.14 21.11 -1.54
C ILE A 159 38.52 19.76 -1.90
N ALA A 160 38.86 18.72 -1.14
CA ALA A 160 38.35 17.37 -1.36
C ALA A 160 36.81 17.35 -1.38
N ARG A 161 36.23 16.78 -2.44
CA ARG A 161 34.77 16.72 -2.67
C ARG A 161 34.00 16.13 -1.48
N GLU A 162 34.56 15.11 -0.85
CA GLU A 162 33.91 14.44 0.28
C GLU A 162 33.74 15.34 1.52
N LEU A 163 34.61 16.34 1.67
CA LEU A 163 34.55 17.38 2.69
C LEU A 163 33.69 18.56 2.22
N ALA A 164 33.95 19.08 1.01
CA ALA A 164 33.26 20.27 0.49
C ALA A 164 31.73 20.10 0.48
N ARG A 165 31.23 18.91 0.13
CA ARG A 165 29.79 18.60 0.13
C ARG A 165 29.12 18.67 1.50
N ALA A 166 29.86 18.65 2.61
CA ALA A 166 29.29 18.55 3.95
C ALA A 166 28.47 19.79 4.36
N ILE A 167 28.68 20.92 3.67
CA ILE A 167 27.88 22.14 3.87
C ILE A 167 26.56 22.11 3.11
N LEU A 168 26.37 21.16 2.18
CA LEU A 168 25.19 21.12 1.34
C LEU A 168 23.97 20.68 2.17
N PRO A 169 22.85 21.42 2.08
CA PRO A 169 21.65 21.14 2.83
C PRO A 169 20.95 19.87 2.33
N VAL A 170 20.20 19.23 3.21
CA VAL A 170 19.53 17.94 2.93
C VAL A 170 18.37 18.03 1.92
N ASN A 171 18.00 19.23 1.47
CA ASN A 171 17.03 19.42 0.37
C ASN A 171 17.67 19.31 -1.02
N ILE A 172 18.99 19.13 -1.13
CA ILE A 172 19.63 18.80 -2.41
C ILE A 172 19.12 17.44 -2.93
N TYR A 173 18.92 17.35 -4.24
CA TYR A 173 18.53 16.12 -4.92
C TYR A 173 19.71 15.15 -5.03
N THR A 174 19.39 13.88 -4.82
CA THR A 174 20.22 12.71 -5.10
C THR A 174 19.48 11.81 -6.08
N GLU A 175 20.20 10.87 -6.67
CA GLU A 175 19.64 9.85 -7.55
C GLU A 175 20.13 8.48 -7.11
N TRP A 176 19.27 7.47 -7.25
CA TRP A 176 19.68 6.10 -7.00
C TRP A 176 18.96 5.09 -7.90
N TYR A 177 19.56 3.91 -7.99
CA TYR A 177 18.84 2.70 -8.32
C TYR A 177 18.40 2.02 -7.04
N TRP A 178 17.12 1.64 -6.98
CA TRP A 178 16.51 0.94 -5.85
C TRP A 178 15.79 -0.30 -6.39
N LYS A 179 16.28 -1.49 -6.03
CA LYS A 179 15.70 -2.77 -6.43
C LYS A 179 15.16 -3.50 -5.21
N ASN A 180 13.95 -4.02 -5.30
CA ASN A 180 13.35 -4.79 -4.21
C ASN A 180 12.26 -5.72 -4.73
N ASP A 181 11.91 -6.74 -3.94
CA ASP A 181 10.82 -7.65 -4.26
C ASP A 181 9.45 -7.05 -3.90
N LEU A 182 8.39 -7.61 -4.48
CA LEU A 182 7.03 -7.10 -4.33
C LEU A 182 6.53 -7.20 -2.89
N HIS A 183 6.87 -8.22 -2.11
CA HIS A 183 6.45 -8.30 -0.71
C HIS A 183 6.98 -7.08 0.08
N ASN A 184 8.28 -6.81 -0.07
CA ASN A 184 8.94 -5.69 0.59
C ASN A 184 8.51 -4.32 0.02
N ILE A 185 8.17 -4.25 -1.26
CA ILE A 185 7.58 -3.04 -1.86
C ILE A 185 6.18 -2.78 -1.28
N LEU A 186 5.32 -3.78 -1.15
CA LEU A 186 4.01 -3.61 -0.53
C LEU A 186 4.13 -3.17 0.94
N HIS A 187 5.15 -3.66 1.66
CA HIS A 187 5.47 -3.17 3.00
C HIS A 187 5.92 -1.69 2.98
N PHE A 188 6.79 -1.30 2.04
CA PHE A 188 7.17 0.10 1.83
C PHE A 188 5.94 0.98 1.58
N LEU A 189 5.06 0.57 0.65
CA LEU A 189 3.85 1.31 0.30
C LEU A 189 2.91 1.44 1.50
N HIS A 190 2.72 0.38 2.29
CA HIS A 190 1.90 0.43 3.49
C HIS A 190 2.38 1.51 4.48
N LEU A 191 3.70 1.59 4.71
CA LEU A 191 4.27 2.56 5.63
C LEU A 191 4.41 3.97 5.06
N ARG A 192 4.54 4.11 3.73
CA ARG A 192 4.88 5.37 3.08
C ARG A 192 3.72 6.02 2.34
N MET A 193 2.60 5.33 2.11
CA MET A 193 1.33 5.96 1.72
C MET A 193 0.50 6.42 2.92
N ASP A 194 0.86 5.99 4.13
CA ASP A 194 0.15 6.38 5.35
C ASP A 194 0.20 7.89 5.59
N SER A 195 -0.91 8.48 6.05
CA SER A 195 -1.03 9.92 6.31
C SER A 195 -0.04 10.46 7.36
N HIS A 196 0.52 9.59 8.22
CA HIS A 196 1.56 9.95 9.18
C HIS A 196 2.95 10.05 8.56
N ALA A 197 3.18 9.41 7.41
CA ALA A 197 4.43 9.58 6.68
C ALA A 197 4.54 11.02 6.16
N GLN A 198 5.77 11.54 6.09
CA GLN A 198 6.02 12.87 5.54
C GLN A 198 5.50 12.95 4.09
N TYR A 199 4.79 14.02 3.74
CA TYR A 199 4.19 14.17 2.41
C TYR A 199 5.16 13.89 1.28
N GLU A 200 6.38 14.40 1.35
CA GLU A 200 7.33 14.28 0.25
C GLU A 200 7.63 12.82 -0.10
N ILE A 201 7.74 11.91 0.89
CA ILE A 201 7.92 10.47 0.59
C ILE A 201 6.60 9.80 0.15
N ARG A 202 5.44 10.34 0.55
CA ARG A 202 4.13 9.83 0.08
C ARG A 202 3.95 10.00 -1.42
N VAL A 203 4.38 11.15 -1.98
CA VAL A 203 4.35 11.41 -3.42
C VAL A 203 5.08 10.30 -4.20
N TYR A 204 6.27 9.90 -3.74
CA TYR A 204 7.01 8.78 -4.38
C TYR A 204 6.33 7.44 -4.15
N ALA A 205 5.75 7.19 -2.98
CA ALA A 205 5.06 5.94 -2.69
C ALA A 205 3.79 5.79 -3.53
N GLU A 206 3.01 6.85 -3.72
CA GLU A 206 1.81 6.85 -4.57
C GLU A 206 2.17 6.62 -6.04
N ALA A 207 3.21 7.28 -6.55
CA ALA A 207 3.71 7.04 -7.90
C ALA A 207 4.21 5.58 -8.08
N MET A 208 4.95 5.05 -7.09
CA MET A 208 5.38 3.65 -7.08
C MET A 208 4.19 2.68 -7.04
N ALA A 209 3.15 2.99 -6.27
CA ALA A 209 1.94 2.19 -6.18
C ALA A 209 1.22 2.08 -7.53
N GLY A 210 1.19 3.15 -8.32
CA GLY A 210 0.68 3.13 -9.69
C GLY A 210 1.44 2.16 -10.61
N ILE A 211 2.77 2.12 -10.48
CA ILE A 211 3.62 1.17 -11.21
C ILE A 211 3.34 -0.27 -10.75
N VAL A 212 3.30 -0.51 -9.44
CA VAL A 212 3.02 -1.83 -8.86
C VAL A 212 1.65 -2.36 -9.30
N LYS A 213 0.62 -1.49 -9.28
CA LYS A 213 -0.72 -1.82 -9.76
C LYS A 213 -0.72 -2.26 -11.23
N SER A 214 0.17 -1.70 -12.04
CA SER A 214 0.28 -2.05 -13.46
C SER A 214 0.99 -3.39 -13.69
N ILE A 215 1.96 -3.74 -12.83
CA ILE A 215 2.76 -4.98 -12.92
C ILE A 215 2.05 -6.19 -12.30
N ALA A 216 1.44 -6.01 -11.12
CA ALA A 216 0.78 -7.08 -10.37
C ALA A 216 -0.60 -6.60 -9.87
N PRO A 217 -1.57 -6.36 -10.78
CA PRO A 217 -2.87 -5.78 -10.45
C PRO A 217 -3.65 -6.57 -9.40
N VAL A 218 -3.61 -7.91 -9.44
CA VAL A 218 -4.34 -8.76 -8.50
C VAL A 218 -3.68 -8.75 -7.12
N ALA A 219 -2.34 -8.82 -7.07
CA ALA A 219 -1.61 -8.67 -5.82
C ALA A 219 -1.84 -7.29 -5.18
N TYR A 220 -1.85 -6.22 -5.99
CA TYR A 220 -2.13 -4.87 -5.52
C TYR A 220 -3.58 -4.71 -5.02
N GLU A 221 -4.56 -5.29 -5.72
CA GLU A 221 -5.95 -5.34 -5.25
C GLU A 221 -6.06 -6.06 -3.90
N ALA A 222 -5.43 -7.24 -3.76
CA ALA A 222 -5.41 -8.00 -2.50
C ALA A 222 -4.72 -7.22 -1.37
N PHE A 223 -3.63 -6.51 -1.66
CA PHE A 223 -2.96 -5.63 -0.72
C PHE A 223 -3.88 -4.50 -0.24
N GLN A 224 -4.59 -3.85 -1.16
CA GLN A 224 -5.55 -2.79 -0.81
C GLN A 224 -6.65 -3.32 0.11
N ASP A 225 -7.22 -4.48 -0.21
CA ASP A 225 -8.35 -5.05 0.55
C ASP A 225 -7.94 -5.54 1.94
N TYR A 226 -6.83 -6.28 2.04
CA TYR A 226 -6.49 -6.99 3.28
C TYR A 226 -5.48 -6.26 4.17
N VAL A 227 -4.64 -5.38 3.61
CA VAL A 227 -3.55 -4.74 4.34
C VAL A 227 -3.83 -3.24 4.55
N VAL A 228 -4.32 -2.54 3.53
CA VAL A 228 -4.58 -1.09 3.62
C VAL A 228 -5.95 -0.79 4.22
N LYS A 229 -7.01 -1.41 3.70
CA LYS A 229 -8.40 -1.20 4.14
C LYS A 229 -8.85 -2.18 5.21
N GLY A 230 -8.12 -3.28 5.37
CA GLY A 230 -8.41 -4.31 6.37
C GLY A 230 -8.19 -3.80 7.80
N LEU A 231 -9.05 -4.21 8.72
CA LEU A 231 -8.89 -3.91 10.15
C LEU A 231 -8.23 -5.08 10.88
N ARG A 232 -7.24 -4.75 11.72
CA ARG A 232 -6.66 -5.67 12.69
C ARG A 232 -7.06 -5.20 14.08
N PHE A 233 -7.80 -6.04 14.79
CA PHE A 233 -8.14 -5.81 16.19
C PHE A 233 -7.11 -6.47 17.10
N SER A 234 -6.58 -5.70 18.05
CA SER A 234 -5.85 -6.17 19.22
C SER A 234 -6.76 -7.01 20.12
N GLN A 235 -6.18 -7.71 21.10
CA GLN A 235 -6.95 -8.51 22.05
C GLN A 235 -7.98 -7.65 22.80
N ILE A 236 -7.56 -6.46 23.27
CA ILE A 236 -8.42 -5.54 24.03
C ILE A 236 -9.62 -5.08 23.18
N GLU A 237 -9.38 -4.72 21.92
CA GLU A 237 -10.46 -4.33 21.00
C GLU A 237 -11.43 -5.49 20.77
N GLN A 238 -10.92 -6.72 20.56
CA GLN A 238 -11.75 -7.91 20.39
C GLN A 238 -12.61 -8.21 21.62
N ASP A 239 -12.08 -8.00 22.83
CA ASP A 239 -12.83 -8.24 24.07
C ASP A 239 -13.98 -7.24 24.24
N ILE A 240 -13.81 -5.99 23.82
CA ILE A 240 -14.91 -5.00 23.79
C ILE A 240 -16.01 -5.47 22.82
N PHE A 241 -15.64 -5.95 21.63
CA PHE A 241 -16.62 -6.51 20.68
C PHE A 241 -17.37 -7.70 21.28
N ARG A 242 -16.67 -8.66 21.90
CA ARG A 242 -17.30 -9.83 22.53
C ARG A 242 -18.29 -9.47 23.64
N GLN A 243 -18.00 -8.44 24.43
CA GLN A 243 -18.89 -7.98 25.49
C GLN A 243 -20.15 -7.27 24.96
N LYS A 244 -20.10 -6.71 23.75
CA LYS A 244 -21.16 -5.88 23.18
C LYS A 244 -21.97 -6.56 22.09
N LEU A 245 -21.40 -7.55 21.40
CA LEU A 245 -22.09 -8.36 20.40
C LEU A 245 -22.94 -9.41 21.10
N SER A 246 -24.27 -9.23 21.10
CA SER A 246 -25.17 -10.24 21.63
C SER A 246 -25.22 -11.47 20.71
N PRO A 247 -25.59 -12.66 21.23
CA PRO A 247 -25.77 -13.85 20.41
C PRO A 247 -26.72 -13.63 19.22
N GLU A 248 -27.76 -12.83 19.39
CA GLU A 248 -28.73 -12.48 18.35
C GLU A 248 -28.06 -11.67 17.23
N MET A 249 -27.26 -10.65 17.57
CA MET A 249 -26.52 -9.87 16.56
C MET A 249 -25.53 -10.73 15.77
N ILE A 250 -24.90 -11.70 16.43
CA ILE A 250 -23.97 -12.63 15.78
C ILE A 250 -24.74 -13.58 14.84
N ALA A 251 -25.92 -14.05 15.24
CA ALA A 251 -26.80 -14.84 14.40
C ALA A 251 -27.26 -14.07 13.15
N ASP A 252 -27.67 -12.81 13.32
CA ASP A 252 -28.08 -11.94 12.19
C ASP A 252 -26.93 -11.73 11.19
N LEU A 253 -25.73 -11.41 11.69
CA LEU A 253 -24.54 -11.27 10.85
C LEU A 253 -24.19 -12.57 10.13
N ARG A 254 -24.35 -13.72 10.81
CA ARG A 254 -24.12 -15.04 10.23
C ARG A 254 -25.11 -15.29 9.10
N GLU A 255 -26.37 -14.96 9.28
CA GLU A 255 -27.38 -15.10 8.25
C GLU A 255 -27.08 -14.25 7.03
N ASP A 256 -26.76 -12.97 7.21
CA ASP A 256 -26.32 -12.09 6.11
C ASP A 256 -25.15 -12.67 5.32
N VAL A 257 -24.19 -13.29 6.00
CA VAL A 257 -23.06 -13.97 5.35
C VAL A 257 -23.54 -15.18 4.54
N VAL A 258 -24.48 -15.98 5.05
CA VAL A 258 -25.04 -17.11 4.30
C VAL A 258 -25.80 -16.61 3.07
N TYR A 259 -26.64 -15.59 3.18
CA TYR A 259 -27.32 -14.98 2.02
C TYR A 259 -26.32 -14.55 0.94
N ARG A 260 -25.25 -13.86 1.33
CA ARG A 260 -24.20 -13.45 0.39
C ARG A 260 -23.46 -14.64 -0.23
N ILE A 261 -23.20 -15.71 0.54
CA ILE A 261 -22.62 -16.95 -0.01
C ILE A 261 -23.53 -17.54 -1.09
N VAL A 262 -24.85 -17.60 -0.84
CA VAL A 262 -25.82 -18.15 -1.79
C VAL A 262 -25.94 -17.26 -3.03
N ALA A 263 -26.01 -15.93 -2.86
CA ALA A 263 -25.99 -14.96 -3.97
C ALA A 263 -24.72 -15.13 -4.83
N SER A 264 -23.56 -15.31 -4.19
CA SER A 264 -22.29 -15.54 -4.87
C SER A 264 -22.25 -16.87 -5.63
N LEU A 265 -22.79 -17.94 -5.04
CA LEU A 265 -22.89 -19.26 -5.67
C LEU A 265 -23.88 -19.25 -6.83
N GLN A 266 -24.94 -18.45 -6.75
CA GLN A 266 -25.92 -18.27 -7.82
C GLN A 266 -25.33 -17.46 -8.97
N ALA A 267 -24.62 -16.36 -8.69
CA ALA A 267 -23.92 -15.58 -9.70
C ALA A 267 -22.85 -16.39 -10.45
N ALA A 268 -22.12 -17.25 -9.74
CA ALA A 268 -21.09 -18.10 -10.35
C ALA A 268 -21.66 -19.28 -11.15
N LYS A 269 -22.77 -19.86 -10.70
CA LYS A 269 -23.46 -20.96 -11.40
C LYS A 269 -24.97 -20.85 -11.12
N PRO A 270 -25.75 -20.27 -12.05
CA PRO A 270 -27.19 -20.11 -11.89
C PRO A 270 -27.90 -21.46 -11.68
N ARG A 271 -28.90 -21.45 -10.79
CA ARG A 271 -29.79 -22.57 -10.46
C ARG A 271 -31.25 -22.12 -10.53
N PRO A 272 -32.19 -23.07 -10.71
CA PRO A 272 -33.62 -22.78 -10.58
C PRO A 272 -33.96 -22.17 -9.21
N GLU A 273 -34.95 -21.28 -9.17
CA GLU A 273 -35.38 -20.64 -7.91
C GLU A 273 -35.81 -21.65 -6.84
N THR A 274 -36.42 -22.76 -7.27
CA THR A 274 -36.83 -23.88 -6.42
C THR A 274 -35.67 -24.55 -5.68
N GLU A 275 -34.43 -24.36 -6.12
CA GLU A 275 -33.23 -24.93 -5.46
C GLU A 275 -32.54 -23.94 -4.51
N LEU A 276 -32.92 -22.66 -4.52
CA LEU A 276 -32.22 -21.61 -3.79
C LEU A 276 -32.35 -21.75 -2.28
N TYR A 277 -33.57 -22.04 -1.79
CA TYR A 277 -33.79 -22.27 -0.36
C TYR A 277 -33.02 -23.50 0.13
N ALA A 278 -33.03 -24.59 -0.64
CA ALA A 278 -32.24 -25.79 -0.31
C ALA A 278 -30.73 -25.49 -0.28
N LEU A 279 -30.24 -24.66 -1.21
CA LEU A 279 -28.85 -24.20 -1.22
C LEU A 279 -28.53 -23.33 -0.01
N TYR A 280 -29.45 -22.45 0.39
CA TYR A 280 -29.33 -21.62 1.58
C TYR A 280 -29.24 -22.45 2.87
N ARG A 281 -30.16 -23.39 3.08
CA ARG A 281 -30.11 -24.34 4.20
C ARG A 281 -28.81 -25.15 4.21
N LYS A 282 -28.34 -25.61 3.03
CA LYS A 282 -27.06 -26.33 2.90
C LYS A 282 -25.84 -25.51 3.30
N ASN A 283 -25.88 -24.19 3.17
CA ASN A 283 -24.80 -23.30 3.60
C ASN A 283 -24.95 -22.81 5.05
N GLY A 284 -25.95 -23.32 5.77
CA GLY A 284 -26.14 -23.10 7.20
C GLY A 284 -27.18 -22.05 7.57
N GLY A 285 -27.99 -21.60 6.61
CA GLY A 285 -29.04 -20.61 6.84
C GLY A 285 -30.14 -21.14 7.75
N THR A 286 -30.67 -20.28 8.62
CA THR A 286 -31.65 -20.65 9.65
C THR A 286 -33.07 -20.16 9.40
N ASP A 287 -33.26 -19.15 8.56
CA ASP A 287 -34.56 -18.53 8.29
C ASP A 287 -35.55 -19.53 7.69
N GLU A 288 -36.83 -19.27 7.92
CA GLU A 288 -37.91 -20.01 7.27
C GLU A 288 -37.97 -19.66 5.78
N GLU A 289 -38.55 -20.56 4.97
CA GLU A 289 -38.58 -20.40 3.52
C GLU A 289 -39.26 -19.10 3.07
N GLY A 290 -40.34 -18.68 3.76
CA GLY A 290 -41.04 -17.43 3.46
C GLY A 290 -40.16 -16.19 3.68
N GLU A 291 -39.43 -16.15 4.79
CA GLU A 291 -38.50 -15.07 5.13
C GLU A 291 -37.32 -15.03 4.15
N PHE A 292 -36.76 -16.21 3.84
CA PHE A 292 -35.72 -16.36 2.84
C PHE A 292 -36.15 -15.79 1.50
N LEU A 293 -37.33 -16.18 0.99
CA LEU A 293 -37.83 -15.69 -0.29
C LEU A 293 -38.07 -14.18 -0.28
N LEU A 294 -38.58 -13.64 0.83
CA LEU A 294 -38.81 -12.20 0.97
C LEU A 294 -37.50 -11.42 0.88
N LYS A 295 -36.48 -11.85 1.63
CA LYS A 295 -35.15 -11.21 1.62
C LYS A 295 -34.38 -11.46 0.32
N TRP A 296 -34.53 -12.63 -0.28
CA TRP A 296 -33.91 -12.94 -1.57
C TRP A 296 -34.48 -12.07 -2.70
N ASN A 297 -35.80 -11.90 -2.70
CA ASN A 297 -36.51 -11.13 -3.73
C ASN A 297 -36.43 -9.61 -3.54
N SER A 298 -35.92 -9.12 -2.40
CA SER A 298 -35.66 -7.68 -2.23
C SER A 298 -34.59 -7.16 -3.20
N GLY A 299 -33.73 -8.05 -3.72
CA GLY A 299 -32.68 -7.70 -4.67
C GLY A 299 -31.47 -6.98 -4.04
N GLU A 300 -31.41 -6.87 -2.72
CA GLU A 300 -30.35 -6.15 -1.99
C GLU A 300 -29.09 -6.99 -1.72
N LEU A 301 -29.03 -8.22 -2.23
CA LEU A 301 -27.97 -9.18 -1.93
C LEU A 301 -26.77 -9.04 -2.88
N GLU A 302 -25.72 -8.36 -2.40
CA GLU A 302 -24.46 -8.22 -3.12
C GLU A 302 -23.60 -9.52 -3.05
N PRO A 303 -23.21 -10.10 -4.21
CA PRO A 303 -22.25 -11.19 -4.25
C PRO A 303 -20.88 -10.81 -3.67
N GLY A 304 -20.12 -11.80 -3.25
CA GLY A 304 -18.78 -11.64 -2.70
C GLY A 304 -17.90 -12.87 -2.90
N ASN A 305 -16.69 -12.81 -2.35
CA ASN A 305 -15.78 -13.95 -2.39
C ASN A 305 -16.25 -15.03 -1.40
N ILE A 306 -16.75 -16.16 -1.93
CA ILE A 306 -17.29 -17.27 -1.13
C ILE A 306 -16.31 -17.77 -0.05
N ARG A 307 -15.01 -17.83 -0.36
CA ARG A 307 -14.00 -18.32 0.59
C ARG A 307 -13.84 -17.34 1.75
N GLU A 308 -13.79 -16.04 1.45
CA GLU A 308 -13.67 -14.99 2.44
C GLU A 308 -14.90 -14.90 3.34
N LEU A 309 -16.09 -15.05 2.76
CA LEU A 309 -17.37 -15.06 3.47
C LEU A 309 -17.44 -16.27 4.42
N ARG A 310 -17.05 -17.46 3.96
CA ARG A 310 -16.97 -18.66 4.82
C ARG A 310 -16.01 -18.46 5.98
N GLU A 311 -14.81 -17.95 5.72
CA GLU A 311 -13.85 -17.65 6.79
C GLU A 311 -14.36 -16.56 7.75
N PHE A 312 -15.16 -15.60 7.28
CA PHE A 312 -15.77 -14.60 8.15
C PHE A 312 -16.84 -15.21 9.04
N ARG A 313 -17.70 -16.08 8.50
CA ARG A 313 -18.64 -16.88 9.28
C ARG A 313 -17.92 -17.66 10.38
N ASP A 314 -16.84 -18.36 10.04
CA ASP A 314 -16.06 -19.14 11.02
C ASP A 314 -15.39 -18.23 12.08
N LYS A 315 -15.13 -16.95 11.77
CA LYS A 315 -14.66 -15.96 12.77
C LYS A 315 -15.80 -15.52 13.69
N LEU A 316 -17.01 -15.32 13.16
CA LEU A 316 -18.19 -14.99 13.97
C LEU A 316 -18.49 -16.10 14.97
N ASP A 317 -18.40 -17.37 14.54
CA ASP A 317 -18.59 -18.53 15.42
C ASP A 317 -17.57 -18.60 16.58
N ARG A 318 -16.36 -18.04 16.39
CA ARG A 318 -15.33 -17.94 17.45
C ARG A 318 -15.50 -16.73 18.37
N ILE A 319 -16.23 -15.72 17.91
CA ILE A 319 -16.54 -14.51 18.70
C ILE A 319 -17.79 -14.74 19.55
N ALA A 320 -18.69 -15.63 19.11
CA ALA A 320 -19.85 -16.06 19.88
C ALA A 320 -19.41 -16.49 21.29
N PRO A 321 -20.06 -15.98 22.35
CA PRO A 321 -19.80 -16.45 23.71
C PRO A 321 -19.97 -17.97 23.74
N SER A 322 -19.00 -18.70 24.31
CA SER A 322 -19.24 -20.10 24.63
C SER A 322 -20.43 -20.14 25.59
N THR A 323 -21.53 -20.72 25.18
CA THR A 323 -22.59 -21.14 26.10
C THR A 323 -22.01 -22.28 26.94
N SER A 324 -21.17 -21.95 27.92
CA SER A 324 -20.86 -22.84 29.02
C SER A 324 -22.03 -22.75 29.98
N PRO A 325 -22.80 -23.83 30.20
CA PRO A 325 -23.71 -23.87 31.32
C PRO A 325 -22.86 -23.98 32.58
N ASP A 326 -22.98 -22.99 33.47
CA ASP A 326 -22.61 -23.15 34.89
C ASP A 326 -23.60 -24.09 35.59
#